data_AF-A0A1V5QN14-F1
#
_entry.id   AF-A0A1V5QN14-F1
#
_cell.length_a   1.000
_cell.length_b   1.000
_cell.length_c   1.000
_cell.angle_alpha   90.00
_cell.angle_beta   90.00
_cell.angle_gamma   90.00
#
_symmetry.space_group_name_H-M   'P 1'
#
loop_
_entity.id
_entity.type
_entity.pdbx_description
1 polymer ?
#
loop_
_entity_poly.entity_id
_entity_poly.type
_entity_poly.pdbx_seq_one_letter_code
_entity_poly.pdbx_strand_id
1 'polypeptide(L)'
;MGKISDSSNNFLVPILAILVTAILVVVAFNAGGASSDRVVVTSDPAADIKTLSVAGSVTKMVTPDKVDIVLSVETLDDLANKSQSDNAVLADGVRSALLNIGVSSSEIKTISYSVNQEYVWNDTLKRSEPKGYRTVNQIQITLKDTSRAGEVVDAAVSAGANRVSKISFGLSREKELEVRKNALSEASGNAKAKADSIAQGLNLTLGKVYSVSENSYYYTPVSYRDYDMALGVVNEKSVTTPISAGDIEVTASVSVQFEIN
;
A
#
# COMPACT_ATOMS: atom_id res chain seq x y z
N MET A 1 -33.43 -28.43 56.03
CA MET A 1 -32.75 -29.58 55.39
C MET A 1 -31.25 -29.32 55.33
N GLY A 2 -30.43 -30.37 55.51
CA GLY A 2 -28.97 -30.37 55.83
C GLY A 2 -28.05 -29.54 54.92
N LYS A 3 -26.85 -29.12 55.36
CA LYS A 3 -25.63 -29.94 55.67
C LYS A 3 -25.42 -31.02 54.59
N ILE A 4 -24.31 -31.07 53.86
CA ILE A 4 -22.96 -31.60 54.14
C ILE A 4 -22.17 -31.32 52.82
N SER A 5 -20.90 -30.91 52.69
CA SER A 5 -19.59 -31.44 53.15
C SER A 5 -18.52 -30.39 52.74
N ASP A 6 -17.60 -29.89 53.57
CA ASP A 6 -16.33 -30.52 54.02
C ASP A 6 -15.31 -30.69 52.87
N SER A 7 -14.01 -30.40 52.97
CA SER A 7 -13.15 -30.02 54.08
C SER A 7 -11.84 -29.37 53.55
N SER A 8 -11.26 -28.50 54.36
CA SER A 8 -9.82 -28.31 54.65
C SER A 8 -8.75 -28.57 53.57
N ASN A 9 -7.84 -27.60 53.37
CA ASN A 9 -6.48 -27.75 53.93
C ASN A 9 -5.63 -26.47 53.83
N ASN A 10 -5.10 -26.07 54.99
CA ASN A 10 -4.10 -25.05 55.21
C ASN A 10 -2.75 -25.46 54.61
N PHE A 11 -2.03 -24.52 53.99
CA PHE A 11 -0.59 -24.61 53.77
C PHE A 11 0.12 -23.35 54.27
N LEU A 12 0.96 -23.54 55.28
CA LEU A 12 2.06 -22.67 55.70
C LEU A 12 3.30 -23.05 54.88
N VAL A 13 3.99 -22.09 54.24
CA VAL A 13 5.47 -22.07 54.12
C VAL A 13 5.95 -20.61 53.95
N PRO A 14 6.97 -20.15 54.71
CA PRO A 14 7.64 -18.85 54.53
C PRO A 14 8.91 -18.97 53.66
N ILE A 15 9.23 -17.95 52.84
CA ILE A 15 10.54 -17.80 52.17
C ILE A 15 10.91 -16.30 52.23
N LEU A 16 11.79 -15.91 53.15
CA LEU A 16 13.26 -15.77 53.03
C LEU A 16 13.72 -14.68 52.04
N ALA A 17 14.39 -13.68 52.60
CA ALA A 17 14.94 -12.48 52.00
C ALA A 17 16.11 -12.73 51.04
N ILE A 18 16.21 -11.95 49.95
CA ILE A 18 17.50 -11.64 49.29
C ILE A 18 17.57 -10.16 48.92
N LEU A 19 18.57 -9.52 49.52
CA LEU A 19 19.27 -8.26 49.26
C LEU A 19 18.70 -7.28 48.21
N VAL A 20 18.28 -6.12 48.71
CA VAL A 20 18.39 -4.83 48.03
C VAL A 20 19.83 -4.34 48.22
N THR A 21 20.60 -4.24 47.13
CA THR A 21 21.85 -3.48 47.12
C THR A 21 21.82 -2.42 46.03
N ALA A 22 22.14 -1.21 46.48
CA ALA A 22 22.03 0.08 45.83
C ALA A 22 23.10 0.38 44.76
N ILE A 23 22.61 0.99 43.66
CA ILE A 23 23.04 2.29 43.08
C ILE A 23 24.38 2.38 42.33
N LEU A 24 24.29 2.80 41.06
CA LEU A 24 24.92 4.06 40.60
C LEU A 24 24.34 4.51 39.25
N VAL A 25 23.56 5.58 39.31
CA VAL A 25 23.15 6.41 38.18
C VAL A 25 24.29 7.37 37.87
N VAL A 26 24.76 7.40 36.62
CA VAL A 26 25.51 8.54 36.08
C VAL A 26 24.68 9.12 34.93
N VAL A 27 23.87 10.13 35.27
CA VAL A 27 23.32 11.07 34.29
C VAL A 27 24.42 12.07 33.98
N ALA A 28 25.07 11.94 32.83
CA ALA A 28 25.93 12.98 32.29
C ALA A 28 25.10 13.91 31.40
N PHE A 29 24.72 15.05 31.96
CA PHE A 29 24.19 16.21 31.24
C PHE A 29 25.37 16.86 30.50
N ASN A 30 25.33 16.93 29.17
CA ASN A 30 26.23 17.78 28.38
C ASN A 30 25.43 18.52 27.32
N ALA A 31 25.35 19.83 27.49
CA ALA A 31 24.92 20.79 26.48
C ALA A 31 26.18 21.31 25.77
N GLY A 32 26.21 21.24 24.43
CA GLY A 32 27.30 21.79 23.61
C GLY A 32 27.55 20.96 22.37
N GLY A 33 27.35 21.56 21.18
CA GLY A 33 27.28 20.86 19.90
C GLY A 33 28.59 20.26 19.38
N ALA A 34 28.44 19.10 18.75
CA ALA A 34 29.14 18.57 17.58
C ALA A 34 28.63 17.13 17.43
N SER A 35 27.94 16.84 16.32
CA SER A 35 27.49 15.50 15.95
C SER A 35 28.69 14.57 15.83
N SER A 36 28.97 13.85 16.91
CA SER A 36 29.93 12.77 16.96
C SER A 36 29.20 11.48 16.60
N ASP A 37 29.75 10.71 15.66
CA ASP A 37 29.34 9.35 15.37
C ASP A 37 29.37 8.54 16.67
N ARG A 38 28.19 8.31 17.27
CA ARG A 38 28.07 7.50 18.47
C ARG A 38 28.00 6.04 18.06
N VAL A 39 29.17 5.39 18.00
CA VAL A 39 29.25 3.93 18.05
C VAL A 39 28.91 3.52 19.48
N VAL A 40 27.76 2.89 19.66
CA VAL A 40 27.37 2.29 20.94
C VAL A 40 27.80 0.83 20.91
N VAL A 41 28.81 0.48 21.72
CA VAL A 41 29.18 -0.91 22.01
C VAL A 41 28.49 -1.27 23.32
N THR A 42 27.41 -2.06 23.26
CA THR A 42 26.80 -2.67 24.45
C THR A 42 27.29 -4.11 24.58
N SER A 43 27.96 -4.45 25.67
CA SER A 43 28.28 -5.84 26.03
C SER A 43 27.13 -6.43 26.85
N ASP A 44 26.41 -7.40 26.28
CA ASP A 44 25.43 -8.25 26.97
C ASP A 44 26.15 -9.47 27.60
N PRO A 45 25.93 -9.88 28.86
CA PRO A 45 26.66 -10.97 29.51
C PRO A 45 26.36 -12.40 29.02
N ALA A 46 25.71 -12.57 27.86
CA ALA A 46 25.39 -13.87 27.27
C ALA A 46 26.41 -14.28 26.20
N ALA A 47 27.60 -14.71 26.64
CA ALA A 47 28.77 -15.02 25.80
C ALA A 47 29.28 -13.80 25.01
N ASP A 48 30.60 -13.59 25.00
CA ASP A 48 31.28 -12.46 24.34
C ASP A 48 31.28 -12.64 22.80
N ILE A 49 30.09 -12.75 22.21
CA ILE A 49 29.89 -12.96 20.77
C ILE A 49 30.06 -11.60 20.08
N LYS A 50 31.17 -11.44 19.36
CA LYS A 50 31.39 -10.28 18.50
C LYS A 50 30.52 -10.41 17.26
N THR A 51 29.78 -9.36 16.94
CA THR A 51 28.89 -9.34 15.78
C THR A 51 29.22 -8.21 14.81
N LEU A 52 28.93 -8.45 13.53
CA LEU A 52 28.93 -7.47 12.46
C LEU A 52 27.50 -7.26 11.99
N SER A 53 26.98 -6.05 12.17
CA SER A 53 25.64 -5.65 11.71
C SER A 53 25.72 -4.95 10.35
N VAL A 54 24.95 -5.43 9.38
CA VAL A 54 24.87 -4.83 8.03
C VAL A 54 23.43 -4.76 7.54
N ALA A 55 23.17 -3.81 6.65
CA ALA A 55 21.93 -3.76 5.87
C ALA A 55 22.21 -4.03 4.39
N GLY A 56 21.39 -4.87 3.78
CA GLY A 56 21.34 -5.10 2.34
C GLY A 56 20.02 -4.62 1.78
N SER A 57 20.07 -3.98 0.61
CA SER A 57 18.89 -3.49 -0.09
C SER A 57 18.97 -3.80 -1.58
N VAL A 58 17.82 -3.83 -2.23
CA VAL A 58 17.70 -3.90 -3.68
C VAL A 58 16.55 -3.00 -4.13
N THR A 59 16.73 -2.34 -5.26
CA THR A 59 15.71 -1.57 -5.96
C THR A 59 15.63 -2.08 -7.39
N LYS A 60 14.41 -2.34 -7.88
CA LYS A 60 14.17 -2.91 -9.20
C LYS A 60 13.00 -2.23 -9.90
N MET A 61 13.13 -2.14 -11.22
CA MET A 61 12.03 -1.79 -12.11
C MET A 61 11.29 -3.07 -12.50
N VAL A 62 9.97 -3.05 -12.36
CA VAL A 62 9.10 -4.19 -12.67
C VAL A 62 7.97 -3.71 -13.58
N THR A 63 7.76 -4.39 -14.69
CA THR A 63 6.63 -4.08 -15.57
C THR A 63 5.31 -4.49 -14.89
N PRO A 64 4.31 -3.60 -14.81
CA PRO A 64 3.01 -3.92 -14.21
C PRO A 64 2.21 -4.91 -15.06
N ASP A 65 1.58 -5.87 -14.40
CA ASP A 65 0.71 -6.91 -15.00
C ASP A 65 -0.75 -6.78 -14.56
N LYS A 66 -1.11 -5.63 -13.96
CA LYS A 66 -2.47 -5.30 -13.57
C LYS A 66 -2.74 -3.81 -13.74
N VAL A 67 -3.94 -3.47 -14.22
CA VAL A 67 -4.46 -2.09 -14.20
C VAL A 67 -5.82 -2.06 -13.50
N ASP A 68 -5.97 -1.11 -12.59
CA ASP A 68 -7.21 -0.76 -11.92
C ASP A 68 -7.70 0.59 -12.46
N ILE A 69 -8.85 0.59 -13.14
CA ILE A 69 -9.49 1.78 -13.73
C ILE A 69 -10.73 2.08 -12.90
N VAL A 70 -10.91 3.32 -12.50
CA VAL A 70 -12.08 3.79 -11.77
C VAL A 70 -12.75 4.88 -12.59
N LEU A 71 -13.99 4.63 -12.97
CA LEU A 71 -14.84 5.52 -13.75
C LEU A 71 -16.08 5.87 -12.94
N SER A 72 -16.68 7.01 -13.22
CA SER A 72 -17.97 7.40 -12.66
C SER A 72 -18.95 7.75 -13.77
N VAL A 73 -20.20 7.35 -13.53
CA VAL A 73 -21.37 7.86 -14.23
C VAL A 73 -22.04 8.83 -13.27
N GLU A 74 -22.07 10.10 -13.65
CA GLU A 74 -22.73 11.16 -12.88
C GLU A 74 -23.95 11.70 -13.62
N THR A 75 -25.07 11.84 -12.93
CA THR A 75 -26.29 12.47 -13.45
C THR A 75 -26.78 13.53 -12.48
N LEU A 76 -27.48 14.53 -12.99
CA LEU A 76 -28.06 15.61 -12.20
C LEU A 76 -29.45 15.90 -12.75
N ASP A 77 -30.44 15.91 -11.87
CA ASP A 77 -31.82 16.25 -12.21
C ASP A 77 -32.49 16.95 -11.03
N ASP A 78 -33.55 17.72 -11.27
CA ASP A 78 -34.32 18.38 -10.21
C ASP A 78 -35.00 17.37 -9.27
N LEU A 79 -35.26 16.15 -9.75
CA LEU A 79 -35.85 15.07 -8.98
C LEU A 79 -34.85 13.94 -8.74
N ALA A 80 -34.69 13.54 -7.47
CA ALA A 80 -33.77 12.47 -7.08
C ALA A 80 -34.03 11.14 -7.81
N ASN A 81 -35.29 10.75 -7.98
CA ASN A 81 -35.66 9.51 -8.67
C ASN A 81 -35.33 9.55 -10.16
N LYS A 82 -35.44 10.71 -10.82
CA LYS A 82 -35.09 10.87 -12.23
C LYS A 82 -33.58 10.82 -12.43
N SER A 83 -32.83 11.56 -11.60
CA SER A 83 -31.36 11.50 -11.56
C SER A 83 -30.87 10.05 -11.40
N GLN A 84 -31.45 9.30 -10.47
CA GLN A 84 -31.13 7.89 -10.24
C GLN A 84 -31.49 6.99 -11.43
N SER A 85 -32.68 7.15 -12.01
CA SER A 85 -33.12 6.33 -13.15
C SER A 85 -32.22 6.53 -14.37
N ASP A 86 -31.86 7.77 -14.67
CA ASP A 86 -30.96 8.08 -15.78
C ASP A 86 -29.57 7.51 -15.54
N ASN A 87 -29.09 7.58 -14.29
CA ASN A 87 -27.82 6.98 -13.90
C ASN A 87 -27.80 5.47 -14.13
N ALA A 88 -28.88 4.78 -13.75
CA ALA A 88 -28.99 3.34 -13.91
C ALA A 88 -28.93 2.92 -15.39
N VAL A 89 -29.60 3.66 -16.28
CA VAL A 89 -29.57 3.40 -17.73
C VAL A 89 -28.15 3.59 -18.29
N LEU A 90 -27.48 4.70 -17.94
CA LEU A 90 -26.12 4.95 -18.40
C LEU A 90 -25.12 3.95 -17.84
N ALA A 91 -25.22 3.61 -16.55
CA ALA A 91 -24.33 2.64 -15.90
C ALA A 91 -24.49 1.22 -16.51
N ASP A 92 -25.70 0.80 -16.85
CA ASP A 92 -25.93 -0.48 -17.55
C ASP A 92 -25.40 -0.45 -18.99
N GLY A 93 -25.52 0.69 -19.68
CA GLY A 93 -24.89 0.94 -20.98
C GLY A 93 -23.37 0.79 -20.93
N VAL A 94 -22.72 1.43 -19.95
CA VAL A 94 -21.27 1.30 -19.70
C VAL A 94 -20.88 -0.15 -19.46
N ARG A 95 -21.59 -0.83 -18.56
CA ARG A 95 -21.33 -2.25 -18.27
C ARG A 95 -21.45 -3.11 -19.53
N SER A 96 -22.49 -2.90 -20.32
CA SER A 96 -22.73 -3.65 -21.56
C SER A 96 -21.64 -3.40 -22.60
N ALA A 97 -21.19 -2.15 -22.77
CA ALA A 97 -20.10 -1.82 -23.68
C ALA A 97 -18.79 -2.51 -23.28
N LEU A 98 -18.48 -2.55 -21.98
CA LEU A 98 -17.31 -3.25 -21.45
C LEU A 98 -17.37 -4.77 -21.69
N LEU A 99 -18.53 -5.38 -21.46
CA LEU A 99 -18.74 -6.80 -21.75
C LEU A 99 -18.57 -7.10 -23.25
N ASN A 100 -19.03 -6.22 -24.13
CA ASN A 100 -18.96 -6.39 -25.59
C ASN A 100 -17.51 -6.36 -26.13
N ILE A 101 -16.63 -5.60 -25.50
CA ILE A 101 -15.19 -5.63 -25.81
C ILE A 101 -14.46 -6.76 -25.07
N GLY A 102 -15.17 -7.63 -24.36
CA GLY A 102 -14.61 -8.82 -23.72
C GLY A 102 -13.97 -8.59 -22.35
N VAL A 103 -14.34 -7.52 -21.64
CA VAL A 103 -14.07 -7.43 -20.19
C VAL A 103 -15.00 -8.40 -19.47
N SER A 104 -14.49 -9.23 -18.56
CA SER A 104 -15.31 -10.18 -17.81
C SER A 104 -16.21 -9.45 -16.81
N SER A 105 -17.40 -9.99 -16.54
CA SER A 105 -18.27 -9.49 -15.49
C SER A 105 -17.60 -9.51 -14.10
N SER A 106 -16.67 -10.45 -13.86
CA SER A 106 -15.89 -10.53 -12.61
C SER A 106 -14.87 -9.40 -12.44
N GLU A 107 -14.48 -8.76 -13.56
CA GLU A 107 -13.51 -7.67 -13.60
C GLU A 107 -14.18 -6.31 -13.38
N ILE A 108 -15.51 -6.23 -13.44
CA ILE A 108 -16.30 -5.01 -13.31
C ILE A 108 -17.02 -5.01 -11.96
N LYS A 109 -16.79 -3.97 -11.14
CA LYS A 109 -17.39 -3.85 -9.80
C LYS A 109 -17.89 -2.43 -9.56
N THR A 110 -19.11 -2.26 -9.08
CA THR A 110 -19.51 -0.99 -8.46
C THR A 110 -18.83 -0.88 -7.09
N ILE A 111 -18.10 0.20 -6.86
CA ILE A 111 -17.33 0.42 -5.62
C ILE A 111 -17.86 1.60 -4.80
N SER A 112 -18.71 2.44 -5.38
CA SER A 112 -19.42 3.50 -4.66
C SER A 112 -20.71 3.86 -5.40
N TYR A 113 -21.74 4.23 -4.66
CA TYR A 113 -22.99 4.77 -5.19
C TYR A 113 -23.53 5.81 -4.21
N SER A 114 -23.93 6.98 -4.71
CA SER A 114 -24.50 8.04 -3.87
C SER A 114 -25.51 8.88 -4.63
N VAL A 115 -26.49 9.42 -3.90
CA VAL A 115 -27.45 10.41 -4.39
C VAL A 115 -27.46 11.55 -3.38
N ASN A 116 -27.01 12.73 -3.79
CA ASN A 116 -26.87 13.88 -2.91
C ASN A 116 -27.59 15.09 -3.50
N GLN A 117 -28.19 15.93 -2.65
CA GLN A 117 -28.68 17.23 -3.09
C GLN A 117 -27.50 18.14 -3.40
N GLU A 118 -27.46 18.65 -4.63
CA GLU A 118 -26.45 19.58 -5.11
C GLU A 118 -26.93 21.01 -4.86
N TYR A 119 -26.03 21.87 -4.38
CA TYR A 119 -26.30 23.29 -4.24
C TYR A 119 -25.34 24.09 -5.12
N VAL A 120 -25.80 25.26 -5.56
CA VAL A 120 -25.00 26.24 -6.28
C VAL A 120 -25.05 27.56 -5.53
N TRP A 121 -23.90 28.23 -5.42
CA TRP A 121 -23.85 29.56 -4.84
C TRP A 121 -24.43 30.59 -5.81
N ASN A 122 -25.47 31.30 -5.38
CA ASN A 122 -26.03 32.43 -6.13
C ASN A 122 -25.35 33.72 -5.67
N ASP A 123 -24.51 34.30 -6.53
CA ASP A 123 -23.74 35.50 -6.17
C ASP A 123 -24.61 36.77 -6.04
N THR A 124 -25.73 36.84 -6.75
CA THR A 124 -26.67 37.97 -6.66
C THR A 124 -27.44 37.95 -5.34
N LEU A 125 -27.93 36.78 -4.93
CA LEU A 125 -28.70 36.61 -3.69
C LEU A 125 -27.83 36.36 -2.46
N LYS A 126 -26.51 36.23 -2.64
CA LYS A 126 -25.51 35.94 -1.59
C LYS A 126 -25.92 34.75 -0.70
N ARG A 127 -26.47 33.69 -1.33
CA ARG A 127 -26.89 32.47 -0.63
C ARG A 127 -26.73 31.24 -1.52
N SER A 128 -26.67 30.06 -0.90
CA SER A 128 -26.66 28.77 -1.58
C SER A 128 -28.09 28.37 -1.95
N GLU A 129 -28.30 27.99 -3.21
CA GLU A 129 -29.61 27.57 -3.74
C GLU A 129 -29.54 26.12 -4.22
N PRO A 130 -30.61 25.33 -4.03
CA PRO A 130 -30.63 23.95 -4.52
C PRO A 130 -30.55 23.94 -6.04
N LYS A 131 -29.60 23.18 -6.59
CA LYS A 131 -29.41 22.97 -8.02
C LYS A 131 -30.13 21.73 -8.53
N GLY A 132 -30.32 20.73 -7.67
CA GLY A 132 -30.95 19.46 -8.01
C GLY A 132 -30.37 18.33 -7.17
N TYR A 133 -30.49 17.09 -7.65
CA TYR A 133 -29.95 15.89 -7.03
C TYR A 133 -28.93 15.23 -7.96
N ARG A 134 -27.70 15.12 -7.48
CA ARG A 134 -26.61 14.44 -8.18
C ARG A 134 -26.57 12.98 -7.78
N THR A 135 -26.65 12.08 -8.75
CA THR A 135 -26.35 10.66 -8.57
C THR A 135 -24.97 10.37 -9.11
N VAL A 136 -24.14 9.68 -8.31
CA VAL A 136 -22.80 9.23 -8.70
C VAL A 136 -22.71 7.74 -8.52
N ASN A 137 -22.39 7.01 -9.58
CA ASN A 137 -22.12 5.57 -9.56
C ASN A 137 -20.69 5.33 -10.04
N GLN A 138 -19.86 4.80 -9.16
CA GLN A 138 -18.44 4.58 -9.40
C GLN A 138 -18.18 3.10 -9.67
N ILE A 139 -17.62 2.83 -10.84
CA ILE A 139 -17.32 1.50 -11.36
C ILE A 139 -15.80 1.33 -11.39
N GLN A 140 -15.30 0.27 -10.77
CA GLN A 140 -13.93 -0.20 -10.89
C GLN A 140 -13.85 -1.34 -11.89
N ILE A 141 -12.87 -1.25 -12.78
CA ILE A 141 -12.48 -2.28 -13.73
C ILE A 141 -11.06 -2.72 -13.40
N THR A 142 -10.84 -4.01 -13.18
CA THR A 142 -9.52 -4.58 -12.89
C THR A 142 -9.13 -5.55 -14.01
N LEU A 143 -8.05 -5.25 -14.74
CA LEU A 143 -7.60 -6.03 -15.90
C LEU A 143 -6.19 -6.57 -15.67
N LYS A 144 -5.91 -7.75 -16.21
CA LYS A 144 -4.55 -8.31 -16.31
C LYS A 144 -3.79 -7.77 -17.51
N ASP A 145 -4.49 -7.53 -18.62
CA ASP A 145 -3.89 -6.93 -19.80
C ASP A 145 -3.87 -5.40 -19.65
N THR A 146 -2.72 -4.89 -19.23
CA THR A 146 -2.51 -3.45 -18.99
C THR A 146 -2.54 -2.63 -20.28
N SER A 147 -2.31 -3.23 -21.44
CA SER A 147 -2.32 -2.54 -22.74
C SER A 147 -3.73 -2.10 -23.16
N ARG A 148 -4.76 -2.72 -22.60
CA ARG A 148 -6.18 -2.46 -22.90
C ARG A 148 -6.77 -1.29 -22.13
N ALA A 149 -5.97 -0.60 -21.31
CA ALA A 149 -6.46 0.50 -20.48
C ALA A 149 -7.14 1.60 -21.31
N GLY A 150 -6.54 1.99 -22.45
CA GLY A 150 -7.11 2.99 -23.36
C GLY A 150 -8.44 2.54 -23.97
N GLU A 151 -8.48 1.32 -24.53
CA GLU A 151 -9.68 0.72 -25.13
C GLU A 151 -10.86 0.72 -24.15
N VAL A 152 -10.60 0.33 -22.90
CA VAL A 152 -11.63 0.24 -21.84
C VAL A 152 -12.14 1.61 -21.43
N VAL A 153 -11.26 2.61 -21.33
CA VAL A 153 -11.66 4.00 -21.06
C VAL A 153 -12.51 4.54 -22.20
N ASP A 154 -12.07 4.37 -23.44
CA ASP A 154 -12.77 4.88 -24.63
C ASP A 154 -14.17 4.25 -24.78
N ALA A 155 -14.28 2.94 -24.58
CA ALA A 155 -15.55 2.22 -24.63
C ALA A 155 -16.53 2.68 -23.54
N ALA A 156 -16.04 2.84 -22.30
CA ALA A 156 -16.88 3.27 -21.19
C ALA A 156 -17.33 4.73 -21.35
N VAL A 157 -16.45 5.63 -21.79
CA VAL A 157 -16.79 7.04 -22.02
C VAL A 157 -17.82 7.16 -23.14
N SER A 158 -17.61 6.45 -24.25
CA SER A 158 -18.57 6.41 -25.36
C SER A 158 -19.95 5.87 -24.95
N ALA A 159 -20.01 5.07 -23.89
CA ALA A 159 -21.23 4.46 -23.37
C ALA A 159 -21.88 5.24 -22.21
N GLY A 160 -21.31 6.37 -21.78
CA GLY A 160 -21.93 7.27 -20.79
C GLY A 160 -21.15 7.48 -19.50
N ALA A 161 -19.97 6.89 -19.32
CA ALA A 161 -19.07 7.28 -18.25
C ALA A 161 -18.56 8.70 -18.53
N ASN A 162 -18.66 9.60 -17.55
CA ASN A 162 -18.37 11.02 -17.75
C ASN A 162 -17.30 11.56 -16.79
N ARG A 163 -16.69 10.68 -15.98
CA ARG A 163 -15.54 11.03 -15.15
C ARG A 163 -14.59 9.84 -15.02
N VAL A 164 -13.34 10.01 -15.43
CA VAL A 164 -12.26 9.03 -15.19
C VAL A 164 -11.57 9.42 -13.88
N SER A 165 -11.90 8.72 -12.79
CA SER A 165 -11.44 9.07 -11.45
C SER A 165 -10.02 8.62 -11.16
N LYS A 166 -9.62 7.44 -11.66
CA LYS A 166 -8.28 6.88 -11.39
C LYS A 166 -7.92 5.84 -12.45
N ILE A 167 -6.66 5.84 -12.87
CA ILE A 167 -6.05 4.70 -13.58
C ILE A 167 -4.78 4.34 -12.84
N SER A 168 -4.67 3.11 -12.38
CA SER A 168 -3.56 2.67 -11.54
C SER A 168 -2.99 1.36 -12.03
N PHE A 169 -1.73 1.40 -12.42
CA PHE A 169 -0.97 0.23 -12.82
C PHE A 169 -0.19 -0.31 -11.63
N GLY A 170 -0.17 -1.63 -11.50
CA GLY A 170 0.51 -2.30 -10.41
C GLY A 170 0.69 -3.77 -10.68
N LEU A 171 1.00 -4.52 -9.62
CA LEU A 171 1.20 -5.95 -9.69
C LEU A 171 -0.07 -6.70 -9.31
N SER A 172 -0.33 -7.80 -10.01
CA SER A 172 -1.21 -8.86 -9.53
C SER A 172 -0.68 -9.39 -8.19
N ARG A 173 -1.56 -10.02 -7.41
CA ARG A 173 -1.16 -10.56 -6.11
C ARG A 173 -0.08 -11.62 -6.26
N GLU A 174 -0.22 -12.45 -7.29
CA GLU A 174 0.72 -13.51 -7.64
C GLU A 174 2.08 -12.93 -8.00
N LYS A 175 2.12 -11.89 -8.86
CA LYS A 175 3.37 -11.25 -9.27
C LYS A 175 4.02 -10.48 -8.13
N GLU A 176 3.24 -9.80 -7.30
CA GLU A 176 3.74 -9.12 -6.10
C GLU A 176 4.44 -10.09 -5.14
N LEU A 177 3.86 -11.27 -4.90
CA LEU A 177 4.45 -12.30 -4.06
C LEU A 177 5.77 -12.84 -4.63
N GLU A 178 5.81 -13.09 -5.94
CA GLU A 178 7.01 -13.54 -6.66
C GLU A 178 8.13 -12.48 -6.56
N VAL A 179 7.81 -11.23 -6.88
CA VAL A 179 8.75 -10.11 -6.87
C VAL A 179 9.27 -9.87 -5.46
N ARG A 180 8.40 -9.90 -4.44
CA ARG A 180 8.80 -9.77 -3.03
C ARG A 180 9.79 -10.84 -2.62
N LYS A 181 9.52 -12.10 -2.93
CA LYS A 181 10.41 -13.22 -2.61
C LYS A 181 11.80 -13.01 -3.23
N ASN A 182 11.84 -12.65 -4.51
CA ASN A 182 13.10 -12.44 -5.22
C ASN A 182 13.87 -11.23 -4.67
N ALA A 183 13.18 -10.11 -4.45
CA ALA A 183 13.79 -8.89 -3.91
C ALA A 183 14.38 -9.09 -2.51
N LEU A 184 13.67 -9.80 -1.62
CA LEU A 184 14.19 -10.12 -0.29
C LEU A 184 15.39 -11.06 -0.36
N SER A 185 15.35 -12.09 -1.21
CA SER A 185 16.49 -12.99 -1.41
C SER A 185 17.74 -12.24 -1.89
N GLU A 186 17.58 -11.27 -2.79
CA GLU A 186 18.68 -10.47 -3.30
C GLU A 186 19.18 -9.44 -2.29
N ALA A 187 18.27 -8.79 -1.55
CA ALA A 187 18.65 -7.92 -0.44
C ALA A 187 19.48 -8.69 0.61
N SER A 188 19.11 -9.93 0.93
CA SER A 188 19.90 -10.81 1.80
C SER A 188 21.27 -11.16 1.22
N GLY A 189 21.34 -11.45 -0.09
CA GLY A 189 22.61 -11.64 -0.80
C GLY A 189 23.52 -10.42 -0.72
N ASN A 190 22.95 -9.22 -0.93
CA ASN A 190 23.67 -7.95 -0.84
C ASN A 190 24.16 -7.67 0.59
N ALA A 191 23.35 -7.99 1.61
CA ALA A 191 23.76 -7.89 3.00
C ALA A 191 24.97 -8.79 3.28
N LYS A 192 24.91 -10.06 2.86
CA LYS A 192 26.01 -11.01 3.05
C LYS A 192 27.28 -10.56 2.33
N ALA A 193 27.20 -10.20 1.06
CA ALA A 193 28.36 -9.74 0.30
C ALA A 193 29.03 -8.49 0.92
N LYS A 194 28.21 -7.58 1.47
CA LYS A 194 28.69 -6.42 2.23
C LYS A 194 29.40 -6.84 3.52
N ALA A 195 28.82 -7.77 4.28
CA ALA A 195 29.45 -8.30 5.49
C ALA A 195 30.78 -9.00 5.20
N ASP A 196 30.82 -9.85 4.17
CA ASP A 196 32.04 -10.53 3.71
C ASP A 196 33.14 -9.51 3.38
N SER A 197 32.81 -8.45 2.64
CA SER A 197 33.76 -7.39 2.25
C SER A 197 34.31 -6.61 3.45
N ILE A 198 33.44 -6.27 4.42
CA ILE A 198 33.84 -5.56 5.64
C ILE A 198 34.73 -6.44 6.51
N ALA A 199 34.36 -7.71 6.72
CA ALA A 199 35.14 -8.64 7.52
C ALA A 199 36.54 -8.84 6.93
N GLN A 200 36.63 -9.08 5.62
CA GLN A 200 37.91 -9.21 4.91
C GLN A 200 38.78 -7.95 5.05
N GLY A 201 38.20 -6.75 4.88
CA GLY A 201 38.92 -5.48 5.02
C GLY A 201 39.45 -5.22 6.44
N LEU A 202 38.84 -5.84 7.46
CA LEU A 202 39.25 -5.76 8.86
C LEU A 202 40.13 -6.94 9.30
N ASN A 203 40.48 -7.86 8.40
CA ASN A 203 41.17 -9.11 8.70
C ASN A 203 40.42 -9.99 9.74
N LEU A 204 39.09 -9.98 9.68
CA LEU A 204 38.19 -10.80 10.48
C LEU A 204 37.59 -11.91 9.62
N THR A 205 37.17 -13.00 10.27
CA THR A 205 36.44 -14.10 9.63
C THR A 205 34.94 -13.93 9.86
N LEU A 206 34.15 -13.88 8.78
CA LEU A 206 32.70 -13.87 8.89
C LEU A 206 32.17 -15.24 9.33
N GLY A 207 31.41 -15.26 10.41
CA GLY A 207 30.81 -16.44 11.02
C GLY A 207 29.36 -16.68 10.60
N LYS A 208 28.60 -17.36 11.46
CA LYS A 208 27.19 -17.69 11.19
C LYS A 208 26.31 -16.46 11.28
N VAL A 209 25.12 -16.55 10.70
CA VAL A 209 24.06 -15.55 10.91
C VAL A 209 23.60 -15.63 12.36
N TYR A 210 23.75 -14.53 13.09
CA TYR A 210 23.30 -14.37 14.47
C TYR A 210 21.82 -13.94 14.54
N SER A 211 21.44 -12.94 13.73
CA SER A 211 20.05 -12.50 13.62
C SER A 211 19.73 -11.90 12.25
N VAL A 212 18.45 -11.99 11.86
CA VAL A 212 17.92 -11.39 10.62
C VAL A 212 16.64 -10.66 10.94
N SER A 213 16.52 -9.43 10.44
CA SER A 213 15.27 -8.68 10.42
C SER A 213 14.97 -8.26 8.99
N GLU A 214 13.75 -8.52 8.54
CA GLU A 214 13.21 -7.77 7.41
C GLU A 214 12.99 -6.32 7.89
N ASN A 215 13.54 -5.34 7.17
CA ASN A 215 13.33 -3.93 7.52
C ASN A 215 12.11 -3.39 6.78
N SER A 216 12.09 -3.59 5.47
CA SER A 216 11.04 -3.04 4.62
C SER A 216 10.93 -3.78 3.30
N TYR A 217 9.70 -3.81 2.81
CA TYR A 217 9.37 -4.07 1.42
C TYR A 217 8.24 -3.11 1.07
N TYR A 218 8.42 -2.33 0.02
CA TYR A 218 7.37 -1.47 -0.48
C TYR A 218 7.41 -1.44 -2.02
N TYR A 219 6.21 -1.40 -2.58
CA TYR A 219 5.98 -1.13 -4.00
C TYR A 219 4.97 0.02 -4.05
N THR A 220 5.17 0.95 -4.98
CA THR A 220 4.24 2.07 -5.20
C THR A 220 3.61 1.90 -6.58
N PRO A 221 2.30 1.63 -6.67
CA PRO A 221 1.59 1.64 -7.96
C PRO A 221 1.77 2.97 -8.69
N VAL A 222 1.87 2.92 -10.02
CA VAL A 222 1.82 4.14 -10.84
C VAL A 222 0.36 4.51 -11.05
N SER A 223 -0.07 5.62 -10.46
CA SER A 223 -1.45 6.09 -10.54
C SER A 223 -1.53 7.43 -11.26
N TYR A 224 -2.36 7.50 -12.29
CA TYR A 224 -2.83 8.73 -12.89
C TYR A 224 -4.14 9.13 -12.20
N ARG A 225 -4.18 10.34 -11.65
CA ARG A 225 -5.34 10.93 -10.96
C ARG A 225 -5.66 12.26 -11.62
N ASP A 226 -6.94 12.62 -11.61
CA ASP A 226 -7.46 13.91 -12.06
C ASP A 226 -7.17 14.23 -13.54
N TYR A 227 -7.70 13.40 -14.44
CA TYR A 227 -8.00 13.85 -15.79
C TYR A 227 -9.43 14.37 -15.84
N ASP A 228 -9.59 15.68 -15.61
CA ASP A 228 -10.67 16.42 -16.26
C ASP A 228 -10.33 16.46 -17.75
N MET A 229 -10.60 15.36 -18.46
CA MET A 229 -10.61 15.40 -19.92
C MET A 229 -11.66 16.44 -20.30
N ALA A 230 -11.24 17.63 -20.72
CA ALA A 230 -12.11 18.55 -21.42
C ALA A 230 -12.65 17.80 -22.64
N LEU A 231 -13.90 17.33 -22.54
CA LEU A 231 -14.59 16.52 -23.54
C LEU A 231 -14.85 17.36 -24.80
N GLY A 232 -13.79 17.56 -25.59
CA GLY A 232 -13.86 18.11 -26.93
C GLY A 232 -14.15 16.98 -27.91
N VAL A 233 -15.18 17.17 -28.73
CA VAL A 233 -15.68 16.26 -29.76
C VAL A 233 -14.54 15.55 -30.49
N VAL A 234 -14.35 14.26 -30.23
CA VAL A 234 -13.42 13.40 -30.95
C VAL A 234 -13.96 13.19 -32.36
N ASN A 235 -13.20 13.70 -33.34
CA ASN A 235 -13.43 13.52 -34.77
C ASN A 235 -13.12 12.05 -35.14
N GLU A 236 -13.91 11.46 -36.06
CA GLU A 236 -13.86 10.07 -36.49
C GLU A 236 -12.51 9.67 -37.12
N LYS A 237 -11.51 9.39 -36.30
CA LYS A 237 -10.46 8.40 -36.56
C LYS A 237 -10.17 7.73 -35.23
N SER A 238 -10.45 6.43 -35.15
CA SER A 238 -10.30 5.56 -33.98
C SER A 238 -8.84 5.48 -33.51
N VAL A 239 -8.32 6.55 -32.93
CA VAL A 239 -7.05 6.55 -32.22
C VAL A 239 -7.40 6.27 -30.77
N THR A 240 -7.07 5.06 -30.32
CA THR A 240 -7.23 4.67 -28.91
C THR A 240 -6.43 5.62 -28.02
N THR A 241 -7.00 6.04 -26.90
CA THR A 241 -6.29 6.90 -25.94
C THR A 241 -4.99 6.19 -25.48
N PRO A 242 -3.80 6.79 -25.70
CA PRO A 242 -2.52 6.14 -25.38
C PRO A 242 -2.28 6.18 -23.86
N ILE A 243 -2.79 5.17 -23.16
CA ILE A 243 -2.60 4.99 -21.72
C ILE A 243 -1.64 3.83 -21.51
N SER A 244 -0.43 4.13 -21.05
CA SER A 244 0.59 3.11 -20.79
C SER A 244 1.35 3.47 -19.53
N ALA A 245 1.64 2.46 -18.72
CA ALA A 245 2.49 2.62 -17.55
C ALA A 245 3.96 2.56 -17.95
N GLY A 246 4.79 3.37 -17.29
CA GLY A 246 6.19 3.01 -17.12
C GLY A 246 6.33 1.83 -16.15
N ASP A 247 7.54 1.28 -16.06
CA ASP A 247 7.86 0.28 -15.02
C ASP A 247 7.68 0.87 -13.62
N ILE A 248 7.31 0.02 -12.67
CA ILE A 248 7.15 0.40 -11.26
C ILE A 248 8.42 0.08 -10.47
N GLU A 249 8.76 0.94 -9.51
CA GLU A 249 9.87 0.71 -8.62
C GLU A 249 9.46 -0.18 -7.43
N VAL A 250 10.27 -1.21 -7.16
CA VAL A 250 10.14 -2.10 -6.00
C VAL A 250 11.42 -2.06 -5.20
N THR A 251 11.30 -1.80 -3.91
CA THR A 251 12.44 -1.76 -2.98
C THR A 251 12.26 -2.77 -1.84
N ALA A 252 13.33 -3.50 -1.54
CA ALA A 252 13.40 -4.40 -0.39
C ALA A 252 14.68 -4.17 0.41
N SER A 253 14.60 -4.29 1.74
CA SER A 253 15.73 -4.12 2.66
C SER A 253 15.67 -5.11 3.81
N VAL A 254 16.84 -5.66 4.15
CA VAL A 254 17.03 -6.57 5.28
C VAL A 254 18.23 -6.14 6.11
N SER A 255 18.12 -6.28 7.42
CA SER A 255 19.23 -6.15 8.37
C SER A 255 19.68 -7.54 8.80
N VAL A 256 20.98 -7.79 8.74
CA VAL A 256 21.56 -9.06 9.16
C VAL A 256 22.71 -8.78 10.12
N GLN A 257 22.75 -9.56 11.21
CA GLN A 257 23.90 -9.61 12.09
C GLN A 257 24.60 -10.95 11.89
N PHE A 258 25.91 -10.90 11.68
CA PHE A 258 26.77 -12.07 11.57
C PHE A 258 27.70 -12.14 12.78
N GLU A 259 28.04 -13.33 13.22
CA GLU A 259 29.18 -13.55 14.11
C GLU A 259 30.48 -13.17 13.38
N ILE A 260 31.49 -12.70 14.11
CA ILE A 260 32.83 -12.41 13.57
C ILE A 260 33.92 -12.91 14.52
N ASN A 261 35.03 -13.35 13.96
CA ASN A 261 36.20 -13.86 14.69
C ASN A 261 37.50 -13.22 14.22
#